data_AF-A0A7C3AWJ7-F1
#
_entry.id   AF-A0A7C3AWJ7-F1
#
_cell.length_a   1.000
_cell.length_b   1.000
_cell.length_c   1.000
_cell.angle_alpha   90.00
_cell.angle_beta   90.00
_cell.angle_gamma   90.00
#
_symmetry.space_group_name_H-M   'P 1'
#
loop_
_entity.id
_entity.type
_entity.pdbx_description
1 polymer ?
#
loop_
_entity_poly.entity_id
_entity_poly.type
_entity_poly.pdbx_seq_one_letter_code
_entity_poly.pdbx_strand_id
1 'polypeptide(L)' 'MSGSLTMNLDEFGKVMGVGRGLIYKLAKRNELPIKVIRFGEKRMVVSRQDVMALLSGKQSETGTPKDS' A
#
# COMPACT_ATOMS: atom_id res chain seq x y z
N MET A 1 -16.40 1.52 -15.05
CA MET A 1 -16.12 2.26 -13.81
C MET A 1 -14.75 2.92 -13.94
N SER A 2 -14.67 4.24 -14.04
CA SER A 2 -13.40 4.99 -14.02
C SER A 2 -12.99 5.18 -12.57
N GLY A 3 -12.30 4.20 -11.98
CA GLY A 3 -11.66 4.33 -10.68
C GLY A 3 -10.18 4.67 -10.85
N SER A 4 -9.62 5.53 -10.00
CA SER A 4 -8.17 5.77 -9.97
C SER A 4 -7.41 4.46 -9.77
N LEU A 5 -6.38 4.21 -10.59
CA LEU A 5 -5.50 3.03 -10.50
C LEU A 5 -4.72 2.96 -9.18
N THR A 6 -4.57 4.11 -8.50
CA THR A 6 -3.83 4.23 -7.25
C THR A 6 -4.71 4.79 -6.13
N MET A 7 -4.35 4.45 -4.90
CA MET A 7 -5.00 4.89 -3.66
C MET A 7 -3.95 5.59 -2.79
N ASN A 8 -4.27 6.75 -2.22
CA ASN A 8 -3.33 7.42 -1.31
C ASN A 8 -3.27 6.68 0.05
N LEU A 9 -2.23 6.94 0.85
CA LEU A 9 -2.06 6.25 2.13
C LEU A 9 -3.14 6.58 3.16
N ASP A 10 -3.78 7.74 3.09
CA ASP A 10 -4.86 8.10 4.00
C ASP A 10 -6.12 7.26 3.74
N GLU A 11 -6.49 7.12 2.47
CA GLU A 11 -7.55 6.23 2.02
C GLU A 11 -7.23 4.77 2.33
N PHE A 12 -6.00 4.33 2.07
CA PHE A 12 -5.57 2.98 2.42
C PHE A 12 -5.65 2.72 3.92
N GLY A 13 -5.21 3.67 4.75
CA GLY A 13 -5.33 3.57 6.21
C GLY A 13 -6.79 3.41 6.66
N LYS A 14 -7.72 4.17 6.08
CA LYS A 14 -9.16 4.04 6.38
C LYS A 14 -9.70 2.65 6.00
N VAL A 15 -9.30 2.13 4.84
CA VAL A 15 -9.69 0.78 4.39
C VAL A 15 -9.16 -0.30 5.34
N MET A 16 -7.94 -0.13 5.84
CA MET A 16 -7.31 -1.07 6.78
C MET A 16 -7.71 -0.87 8.24
N GLY A 17 -8.52 0.14 8.56
CA GLY A 17 -8.86 0.50 9.94
C GLY A 17 -7.68 1.06 10.75
N VAL A 18 -6.66 1.59 10.09
CA VAL A 18 -5.43 2.11 10.69
C VAL A 18 -5.38 3.63 10.59
N GLY A 19 -5.01 4.29 11.70
CA GLY A 19 -4.86 5.74 11.73
C GLY A 19 -3.79 6.27 10.79
N ARG A 20 -4.01 7.49 10.26
CA ARG A 20 -3.11 8.18 9.33
C ARG A 20 -1.66 8.28 9.83
N GLY A 21 -1.45 8.58 11.12
CA GLY A 21 -0.10 8.69 11.66
C GLY A 21 0.69 7.39 11.55
N LEU A 22 0.04 6.26 11.84
CA LEU A 22 0.66 4.94 11.79
C LEU A 22 0.92 4.50 10.35
N ILE A 23 -0.05 4.65 9.44
CA ILE A 23 0.12 4.21 8.05
C ILE A 23 1.28 4.92 7.35
N TYR A 24 1.47 6.22 7.59
CA TYR A 24 2.59 6.97 7.04
C TYR A 24 3.94 6.58 7.68
N LYS A 25 3.96 6.22 8.98
CA LYS A 25 5.17 5.70 9.64
C LYS A 25 5.60 4.35 9.04
N LEU A 26 4.66 3.41 8.91
CA LEU A 26 4.90 2.10 8.30
C LEU A 26 5.33 2.24 6.84
N ALA A 27 4.66 3.11 6.07
CA ALA A 27 5.01 3.36 4.68
C ALA A 27 6.43 3.93 4.54
N LYS A 28 6.86 4.83 5.43
CA LYS A 28 8.24 5.36 5.42
C LYS A 28 9.28 4.27 5.70
N ARG A 29 8.93 3.27 6.50
CA ARG A 29 9.79 2.12 6.86
C ARG A 29 9.68 0.94 5.88
N ASN A 30 8.83 1.06 4.85
CA ASN A 30 8.48 -0.04 3.94
C ASN A 30 7.94 -1.29 4.69
N GLU A 31 7.23 -1.09 5.81
CA GLU A 31 6.63 -2.14 6.65
C GLU A 31 5.16 -2.43 6.30
N LEU A 32 4.67 -1.90 5.17
CA LEU A 32 3.31 -2.20 4.71
C LEU A 32 3.27 -3.55 3.98
N PRO A 33 2.15 -4.30 4.05
CA PRO A 33 2.01 -5.59 3.39
C PRO A 33 1.92 -5.50 1.86
N ILE A 34 1.94 -4.29 1.31
CA ILE A 34 1.90 -4.00 -0.13
C ILE A 34 2.92 -2.92 -0.48
N LYS A 35 3.37 -2.93 -1.73
CA LYS A 35 4.36 -1.99 -2.23
C LYS A 35 3.83 -0.54 -2.22
N VAL A 36 4.60 0.35 -1.60
CA VAL A 36 4.36 1.80 -1.67
C VAL A 36 5.02 2.36 -2.92
N ILE A 37 4.23 3.01 -3.77
CA ILE A 37 4.69 3.76 -4.94
C ILE A 37 4.94 5.21 -4.50
N ARG A 38 6.16 5.69 -4.71
CA ARG A 38 6.58 7.05 -4.34
C ARG A 38 6.67 7.91 -5.59
N PHE A 39 5.98 9.05 -5.58
CA PHE A 39 6.08 10.10 -6.59
C PHE A 39 6.78 11.30 -5.96
N GLY A 40 8.12 11.32 -6.08
CA GLY A 40 8.96 12.27 -5.35
C GLY A 40 8.87 12.07 -3.83
N GLU A 41 9.21 13.12 -3.08
CA GLU A 41 9.32 13.05 -1.62
C GLU A 41 7.98 13.13 -0.89
N LYS A 42 7.00 13.83 -1.48
CA LYS A 42 5.76 14.21 -0.78
C LYS A 42 4.58 13.29 -1.05
N ARG A 43 4.59 12.53 -2.15
CA ARG A 43 3.44 11.72 -2.55
C ARG A 43 3.76 10.23 -2.47
N MET A 44 3.01 9.54 -1.63
CA MET A 44 3.02 8.09 -1.49
C MET A 44 1.63 7.54 -1.77
N VAL A 45 1.57 6.51 -2.61
CA VAL A 45 0.33 5.82 -2.97
C VAL A 45 0.56 4.32 -3.01
N VAL A 46 -0.52 3.55 -3.09
CA VAL A 46 -0.51 2.10 -3.30
C VAL A 46 -1.33 1.77 -4.54
N SER A 47 -1.01 0.65 -5.19
CA SER A 47 -1.82 0.10 -6.29
C SER A 47 -3.20 -0.30 -5.76
N ARG A 48 -4.27 0.18 -6.38
CA ARG A 48 -5.62 -0.22 -5.98
C ARG A 48 -5.86 -1.72 -6.23
N GLN A 49 -5.24 -2.28 -7.26
CA GLN A 49 -5.30 -3.71 -7.54
C GLN A 49 -4.68 -4.53 -6.42
N ASP A 50 -3.51 -4.13 -5.91
CA ASP A 50 -2.80 -4.85 -4.85
C ASP A 50 -3.57 -4.77 -3.52
N VAL A 51 -4.20 -3.63 -3.25
CA VAL A 51 -5.11 -3.48 -2.09
C VAL A 51 -6.27 -4.46 -2.19
N MET A 52 -6.91 -4.57 -3.36
CA MET A 52 -8.03 -5.51 -3.54
C MET A 52 -7.57 -6.97 -3.44
N ALA A 53 -6.39 -7.30 -3.98
CA ALA A 53 -5.80 -8.63 -3.84
C ALA A 53 -5.58 -8.97 -2.36
N LEU A 54 -4.95 -8.06 -1.60
CA LEU A 54 -4.74 -8.18 -0.16
C LEU A 54 -6.05 -8.41 0.60
N LEU A 55 -7.09 -7.60 0.34
CA LEU A 55 -8.39 -7.73 1.00
C LEU A 55 -9.11 -9.04 0.65
N SER A 56 -8.90 -9.55 -0.57
CA SER A 56 -9.47 -10.83 -1.00
C SER A 56 -8.75 -12.06 -0.42
N GLY A 57 -7.68 -11.86 0.36
CA GLY A 57 -6.84 -12.95 0.87
C GLY A 57 -5.96 -13.61 -0.19
N LYS A 58 -5.98 -13.11 -1.43
CA LYS A 58 -5.04 -13.51 -2.48
C LYS A 58 -3.73 -12.76 -2.24
N GLN A 59 -2.73 -13.44 -1.68
CA GLN A 59 -1.38 -12.89 -1.61
C GLN A 59 -0.88 -12.67 -3.03
N SER A 60 -0.74 -11.41 -3.43
CA SER A 60 0.05 -11.06 -4.62
C SER A 60 1.51 -11.29 -4.25
N GLU A 61 2.12 -12.30 -4.86
CA GLU A 61 3.56 -12.59 -4.80
C GLU A 61 4.34 -11.38 -5.29
N THR A 62 4.64 -10.42 -4.41
CA THR A 62 5.48 -9.27 -4.75
C THR A 62 6.22 -8.83 -3.50
N GLY A 63 7.10 -9.69 -3.01
CA GLY A 63 7.91 -9.39 -1.83
C GLY A 63 8.66 -10.58 -1.24
N THR A 64 9.39 -11.36 -2.05
CA THR A 64 10.49 -12.15 -1.51
C THR A 64 11.78 -11.35 -1.69
N PRO A 65 12.48 -10.93 -0.63
CA PRO A 65 13.91 -10.69 -0.73
C PRO A 65 14.56 -12.04 -1.01
N LYS A 66 14.91 -12.24 -2.29
CA LYS A 66 15.75 -13.34 -2.75
C LYS A 66 17.17 -13.00 -2.32
N ASP A 67 17.59 -13.45 -1.14
CA ASP A 67 18.99 -13.67 -0.81
C ASP A 67 19.04 -14.85 0.20
N SER A 68 19.34 -16.03 -0.33
CA SER A 68 19.85 -17.21 0.36
C SER A 68 21.14 -17.62 -0.34
#